data_AF-A0A316QW27-F1
#
_entry.id   AF-A0A316QW27-F1
#
_cell.length_a   1.000
_cell.length_b   1.000
_cell.length_c   1.000
_cell.angle_alpha   90.00
_cell.angle_beta   90.00
_cell.angle_gamma   90.00
#
_symmetry.space_group_name_H-M   'P 1'
#
loop_
_entity.id
_entity.type
_entity.pdbx_description
1 polymer ?
#
loop_
_entity_poly.entity_id
_entity_poly.type
_entity_poly.pdbx_seq_one_letter_code
_entity_poly.pdbx_strand_id
1 'polypeptide(L)'
;MPNNFDKILATCRSRGVYCVPILQSLAQLKTLFTDGAWEGIVGNCDTFIYLGGNEASTYEYVSKLLGKWTIDKRTSGESKGTSGSYSENYDVLGRELMLEYELRLLPDDECIIFVRGENPIRDKKWFPWEHEVYLEARKCGAFVPAVQKEKQKQQMEECDFIGEESLKYLKKQQSKNENIRLYELDAFSFMMMDLDAMEKKIHSTPKDVKGAEVEKTITAGMIQSAVNHEMKREAEERKAWFVENFDKLTLLDIYASEWMSETRRKVICELLQAGAEEGVIKSIIRPEIEEGQVMQKKKMWLEMKGKGD
;
A
#
# COMPACT_ATOMS: atom_id res chain seq x y z
N MET A 1 -0.83 8.99 8.09
CA MET A 1 -0.58 7.62 7.59
C MET A 1 -1.73 7.22 6.68
N PRO A 2 -1.52 6.38 5.66
CA PRO A 2 -2.60 5.85 4.85
C PRO A 2 -3.60 5.07 5.70
N ASN A 3 -4.89 5.15 5.39
CA ASN A 3 -5.92 4.31 6.03
C ASN A 3 -5.64 2.83 5.72
N ASN A 4 -5.86 1.93 6.69
CA ASN A 4 -5.60 0.47 6.59
C ASN A 4 -4.13 0.07 6.35
N PHE A 5 -3.17 0.73 7.02
CA PHE A 5 -1.75 0.41 6.89
C PHE A 5 -1.39 -1.05 7.25
N ASP A 6 -2.13 -1.65 8.18
CA ASP A 6 -2.07 -3.07 8.55
C ASP A 6 -2.36 -4.00 7.35
N LYS A 7 -3.41 -3.71 6.58
CA LYS A 7 -3.78 -4.47 5.37
C LYS A 7 -2.77 -4.26 4.25
N ILE A 8 -2.24 -3.05 4.14
CA ILE A 8 -1.19 -2.72 3.16
C ILE A 8 0.07 -3.53 3.46
N LEU A 9 0.53 -3.55 4.73
CA LEU A 9 1.69 -4.35 5.15
C LEU A 9 1.51 -5.84 4.84
N ALA A 10 0.34 -6.40 5.16
CA ALA A 10 0.03 -7.80 4.85
C ALA A 10 0.05 -8.09 3.34
N THR A 11 -0.45 -7.15 2.52
CA THR A 11 -0.48 -7.27 1.06
C THR A 11 0.90 -7.05 0.42
N CYS A 12 1.73 -6.18 1.00
CA CYS A 12 3.10 -5.95 0.54
C CYS A 12 3.94 -7.23 0.63
N ARG A 13 3.77 -8.01 1.72
CA ARG A 13 4.45 -9.31 1.91
C ARG A 13 4.16 -10.29 0.77
N SER A 14 2.91 -10.42 0.33
CA SER A 14 2.54 -11.35 -0.75
C SER A 14 2.98 -10.89 -2.15
N ARG A 15 3.24 -9.60 -2.31
CA ARG A 15 3.67 -8.98 -3.58
C ARG A 15 5.19 -8.78 -3.67
N GLY A 16 5.97 -9.25 -2.70
CA GLY A 16 7.43 -9.06 -2.67
C GLY A 16 7.85 -7.60 -2.47
N VAL A 17 6.97 -6.75 -1.94
CA VAL A 17 7.25 -5.35 -1.64
C VAL A 17 7.73 -5.22 -0.21
N TYR A 18 8.91 -4.63 -0.01
CA TYR A 18 9.50 -4.42 1.31
C TYR A 18 9.08 -3.06 1.88
N CYS A 19 8.55 -3.08 3.10
CA CYS A 19 8.19 -1.88 3.85
C CYS A 19 9.08 -1.79 5.09
N VAL A 20 9.71 -0.63 5.30
CA VAL A 20 10.56 -0.36 6.47
C VAL A 20 9.95 0.79 7.27
N PRO A 21 9.04 0.51 8.22
CA PRO A 21 8.49 1.54 9.08
C PRO A 21 9.54 1.99 10.09
N ILE A 22 9.78 3.31 10.17
CA ILE A 22 10.68 3.91 11.15
C ILE A 22 9.84 4.65 12.17
N LEU A 23 10.00 4.30 13.45
CA LEU A 23 9.21 4.82 14.56
C LEU A 23 10.15 5.40 15.63
N GLN A 24 9.77 6.53 16.21
CA GLN A 24 10.49 7.11 17.35
C GLN A 24 10.05 6.52 18.69
N SER A 25 8.77 6.13 18.79
CA SER A 25 8.15 5.66 20.03
C SER A 25 7.04 4.66 19.72
N LEU A 26 6.97 3.58 20.50
CA LEU A 26 5.87 2.61 20.41
C LEU A 26 4.57 3.19 20.96
N ALA A 27 4.62 4.11 21.94
CA ALA A 27 3.42 4.82 22.40
C ALA A 27 2.72 5.58 21.27
N GLN A 28 3.47 6.25 20.39
CA GLN A 28 2.87 6.92 19.22
C GLN A 28 2.14 5.93 18.31
N LEU A 29 2.72 4.74 18.10
CA LEU A 29 2.08 3.68 17.33
C LEU A 29 0.78 3.20 18.00
N LYS A 30 0.80 2.98 19.32
CA LYS A 30 -0.38 2.58 20.11
C LYS A 30 -1.49 3.64 20.07
N THR A 31 -1.14 4.93 20.05
CA THR A 31 -2.14 6.02 19.96
C THR A 31 -2.75 6.15 18.56
N LEU A 32 -1.98 5.85 17.51
CA LEU A 32 -2.45 5.93 16.13
C LEU A 32 -3.28 4.71 15.73
N PHE A 33 -2.94 3.54 16.27
CA PHE A 33 -3.61 2.27 16.02
C PHE A 33 -4.29 1.77 17.29
N THR A 34 -5.43 2.37 17.59
CA THR A 34 -6.35 1.94 18.64
C THR A 34 -6.81 0.49 18.40
N ASP A 35 -7.25 -0.20 19.44
CA ASP A 35 -7.79 -1.58 19.39
C ASP A 35 -6.75 -2.71 19.14
N GLY A 36 -5.47 -2.45 19.40
CA GLY A 36 -4.43 -3.49 19.34
C GLY A 36 -3.90 -3.79 17.94
N ALA A 37 -4.36 -3.06 16.91
CA ALA A 37 -3.87 -3.19 15.54
C ALA A 37 -2.34 -2.93 15.40
N TRP A 38 -1.76 -2.18 16.34
CA TRP A 38 -0.31 -1.98 16.42
C TRP A 38 0.47 -3.30 16.59
N GLU A 39 -0.08 -4.29 17.29
CA GLU A 39 0.55 -5.61 17.45
C GLU A 39 0.60 -6.36 16.12
N GLY A 40 -0.45 -6.22 15.29
CA GLY A 40 -0.48 -6.78 13.94
C GLY A 40 0.57 -6.15 13.02
N ILE A 41 0.83 -4.85 13.16
CA ILE A 41 1.88 -4.15 12.39
C ILE A 41 3.27 -4.68 12.76
N VAL A 42 3.57 -4.78 14.05
CA VAL A 42 4.86 -5.30 14.52
C VAL A 42 5.00 -6.79 14.19
N GLY A 43 3.94 -7.58 14.33
CA GLY A 43 3.92 -9.00 13.99
C GLY A 43 4.08 -9.30 12.49
N ASN A 44 3.71 -8.37 11.61
CA ASN A 44 3.91 -8.51 10.17
C ASN A 44 5.35 -8.17 9.72
N CYS A 45 6.13 -7.48 10.56
CA CYS A 45 7.51 -7.14 10.27
C CYS A 45 8.42 -8.33 10.63
N ASP A 46 9.18 -8.84 9.65
CA ASP A 46 10.11 -9.96 9.90
C ASP A 46 11.37 -9.53 10.69
N THR A 47 11.68 -8.23 10.72
CA THR A 47 12.83 -7.66 11.41
C THR A 47 12.41 -6.48 12.28
N PHE A 48 12.82 -6.50 13.54
CA PHE A 48 12.65 -5.39 14.48
C PHE A 48 14.03 -4.91 14.94
N ILE A 49 14.30 -3.62 14.78
CA ILE A 49 15.58 -3.01 15.14
C ILE A 49 15.33 -1.98 16.22
N TYR A 50 15.98 -2.16 17.36
CA TYR A 50 15.96 -1.23 18.47
C TYR A 50 17.25 -0.39 18.48
N LEU A 51 17.12 0.91 18.28
CA LEU A 51 18.24 1.86 18.19
C LEU A 51 18.45 2.68 19.47
N GLY A 52 17.74 2.35 20.55
CA GLY A 52 17.64 3.19 21.75
C GLY A 52 16.41 4.09 21.74
N GLY A 53 16.05 4.59 22.92
CA GLY A 53 14.89 5.45 23.13
C GLY A 53 14.82 5.86 24.59
N ASN A 54 13.81 6.64 24.97
CA ASN A 54 13.60 7.05 26.38
C ASN A 54 12.23 6.64 26.94
N GLU A 55 11.58 5.66 26.33
CA GLU A 55 10.20 5.28 26.66
C GLU A 55 10.15 3.99 27.47
N ALA A 56 9.60 4.06 28.69
CA ALA A 56 9.50 2.92 29.61
C ALA A 56 8.79 1.70 28.99
N SER A 57 7.66 1.94 28.29
CA SER A 57 6.88 0.85 27.67
C SER A 57 7.64 0.13 26.55
N THR A 58 8.60 0.80 25.92
CA THR A 58 9.47 0.20 24.90
C THR A 58 10.53 -0.69 25.55
N TYR A 59 11.12 -0.28 26.69
CA TYR A 59 12.10 -1.12 27.38
C TYR A 59 11.48 -2.43 27.88
N GLU A 60 10.28 -2.36 28.47
CA GLU A 60 9.56 -3.55 28.93
C GLU A 60 9.28 -4.50 27.75
N TYR A 61 8.87 -3.95 26.60
CA TYR A 61 8.63 -4.73 25.38
C TYR A 61 9.91 -5.41 24.85
N VAL A 62 11.02 -4.68 24.80
CA VAL A 62 12.31 -5.20 24.32
C VAL A 62 12.90 -6.23 25.30
N SER A 63 12.82 -6.00 26.63
CA SER A 63 13.25 -6.98 27.63
C SER A 63 12.46 -8.29 27.49
N LYS A 64 11.14 -8.20 27.33
CA LYS A 64 10.28 -9.36 27.07
C LYS A 64 10.64 -10.10 25.79
N LEU A 65 10.98 -9.38 24.71
CA LEU A 65 11.43 -9.96 23.44
C LEU A 65 12.78 -10.66 23.55
N LEU A 66 13.72 -10.12 24.32
CA LEU A 66 15.02 -10.76 24.58
C LEU A 66 14.88 -12.04 25.39
N GLY A 67 13.85 -12.10 26.25
CA GLY A 67 13.54 -13.26 27.06
C GLY A 67 14.41 -13.37 28.31
N LYS A 68 14.45 -14.58 28.86
CA LYS A 68 15.15 -14.89 30.12
C LYS A 68 16.31 -15.84 29.86
N TRP A 69 17.37 -15.64 30.62
CA TRP A 69 18.51 -16.54 30.71
C TRP A 69 18.60 -17.12 32.11
N THR A 70 19.32 -18.23 32.18
CA THR A 70 19.48 -18.99 33.41
C THR A 70 20.85 -18.68 34.02
N ILE A 71 20.85 -18.41 35.32
CA ILE A 71 22.04 -18.15 36.12
C ILE A 71 22.19 -19.29 37.13
N ASP A 72 23.30 -20.02 37.03
CA ASP A 72 23.67 -21.03 38.00
C ASP A 72 24.34 -20.35 39.21
N LYS A 73 23.67 -20.41 40.36
CA LYS A 73 24.15 -19.89 41.63
C LYS A 73 24.75 -21.03 42.45
N ARG A 74 26.06 -20.97 42.68
CA ARG A 74 26.74 -21.84 43.65
C ARG A 74 26.89 -21.10 44.98
N THR A 75 26.35 -21.70 46.04
CA THR A 75 26.50 -21.19 47.42
C THR A 75 27.34 -22.16 48.21
N SER A 76 28.53 -21.74 48.65
CA SER A 76 29.39 -22.53 49.53
C SER A 76 29.31 -22.04 50.96
N GLY A 77 28.94 -22.93 51.90
CA GLY A 77 28.98 -22.68 53.33
C GLY A 77 30.18 -23.39 53.96
N GLU A 78 31.03 -22.63 54.64
CA GLU A 78 32.15 -23.19 55.41
C GLU A 78 31.97 -22.83 56.89
N SER A 79 32.00 -23.84 57.78
CA SER A 79 32.06 -23.62 59.22
C SER A 79 33.45 -23.97 59.76
N LYS A 80 34.06 -23.05 60.51
CA LYS A 80 35.39 -23.23 61.12
C LYS A 80 35.24 -23.47 62.62
N GLY A 81 35.04 -24.73 63.00
CA GLY A 81 35.06 -25.24 64.38
C GLY A 81 36.00 -26.45 64.52
N THR A 82 36.00 -27.11 65.68
CA THR A 82 36.86 -28.28 65.98
C THR A 82 36.66 -29.45 65.01
N SER A 83 35.46 -29.58 64.43
CA SER A 83 35.17 -30.37 63.23
C SER A 83 34.56 -29.43 62.19
N GLY A 84 35.35 -28.98 61.22
CA GLY A 84 34.87 -28.12 60.13
C GLY A 84 33.93 -28.88 59.20
N SER A 85 32.87 -28.20 58.75
CA SER A 85 31.93 -28.72 57.76
C SER A 85 31.91 -27.83 56.53
N TYR A 86 31.96 -28.44 55.35
CA TYR A 86 31.81 -27.76 54.07
C TYR A 86 30.55 -28.23 53.37
N SER A 87 29.68 -27.30 52.97
CA SER A 87 28.50 -27.59 52.17
C SER A 87 28.50 -26.75 50.89
N GLU A 88 28.05 -27.35 49.79
CA GLU A 88 27.82 -26.66 48.53
C GLU A 88 26.36 -26.86 48.12
N ASN A 89 25.67 -25.77 47.81
CA ASN A 89 24.35 -25.79 47.21
C ASN A 89 24.40 -25.20 45.79
N TYR A 90 23.72 -25.83 44.85
CA TYR A 90 23.59 -25.40 43.46
C TYR A 90 22.13 -25.04 43.19
N ASP A 91 21.87 -23.78 42.89
CA ASP A 91 20.53 -23.27 42.56
C ASP A 91 20.53 -22.68 41.16
N VAL A 92 19.47 -22.93 40.40
CA VAL A 92 19.30 -22.43 39.04
C VAL A 92 18.26 -21.30 39.07
N LEU A 93 18.68 -20.06 38.78
CA LEU A 93 17.83 -18.86 38.84
C LEU A 93 17.54 -18.32 37.43
N GLY A 94 16.31 -17.90 37.16
CA GLY A 94 15.95 -17.22 35.91
C GLY A 94 16.07 -15.69 36.04
N ARG A 95 16.81 -15.03 35.15
CA ARG A 95 16.92 -13.56 35.04
C ARG A 95 16.56 -13.13 33.62
N GLU A 96 16.06 -11.92 33.44
CA GLU A 96 15.94 -11.31 32.10
C GLU A 96 17.33 -11.13 31.47
N LEU A 97 17.43 -11.37 30.16
CA LEU A 97 18.71 -11.29 29.44
C LEU A 97 19.30 -9.88 29.52
N MET A 98 18.43 -8.87 29.46
CA MET A 98 18.77 -7.48 29.70
C MET A 98 17.62 -6.80 30.43
N LEU A 99 17.90 -6.17 31.57
CA LEU A 99 16.88 -5.44 32.33
C LEU A 99 16.53 -4.11 31.65
N GLU A 100 15.35 -3.57 31.97
CA GLU A 100 14.89 -2.29 31.43
C GLU A 100 15.87 -1.13 31.67
N TYR A 101 16.55 -1.10 32.82
CA TYR A 101 17.56 -0.08 33.10
C TYR A 101 18.84 -0.28 32.26
N GLU A 102 19.19 -1.51 31.90
CA GLU A 102 20.35 -1.83 31.07
C GLU A 102 20.06 -1.43 29.62
N LEU A 103 18.83 -1.67 29.14
CA LEU A 103 18.34 -1.19 27.85
C LEU A 103 18.31 0.34 27.75
N ARG A 104 17.96 1.03 28.85
CA ARG A 104 18.01 2.49 28.92
C ARG A 104 19.43 3.06 28.83
N LEU A 105 20.42 2.31 29.29
CA LEU A 105 21.84 2.68 29.27
C LEU A 105 22.57 2.12 28.04
N LEU A 106 21.84 1.62 27.04
CA LEU A 106 22.42 1.10 25.81
C LEU A 106 23.25 2.21 25.14
N PRO A 107 24.51 1.96 24.77
CA PRO A 107 25.34 2.94 24.09
C PRO A 107 24.73 3.46 22.79
N ASP A 108 24.97 4.73 22.47
CA ASP A 108 24.44 5.37 21.27
C ASP A 108 24.99 4.78 19.97
N ASP A 109 26.11 4.07 20.01
CA ASP A 109 26.73 3.38 18.88
C ASP A 109 26.27 1.93 18.71
N GLU A 110 25.37 1.43 19.56
CA GLU A 110 24.90 0.04 19.51
C GLU A 110 23.38 -0.09 19.28
N CYS A 111 22.98 -1.20 18.69
CA CYS A 111 21.59 -1.56 18.44
C CYS A 111 21.32 -3.03 18.74
N ILE A 112 20.04 -3.34 18.94
CA ILE A 112 19.56 -4.71 19.12
C ILE A 112 18.66 -5.05 17.93
N ILE A 113 18.95 -6.16 17.26
CA ILE A 113 18.28 -6.63 16.06
C ILE A 113 17.59 -7.94 16.39
N PHE A 114 16.30 -8.01 16.05
CA PHE A 114 15.50 -9.22 16.14
C PHE A 114 15.10 -9.62 14.73
N VAL A 115 15.55 -10.79 14.30
CA VAL A 115 15.17 -11.39 13.02
C VAL A 115 14.32 -12.62 13.31
N ARG A 116 13.23 -12.78 12.58
CA ARG A 116 12.36 -13.95 12.72
C ARG A 116 13.17 -15.24 12.53
N GLY A 117 13.11 -16.11 13.54
CA GLY A 117 13.75 -17.43 13.52
C GLY A 117 15.19 -17.45 14.02
N GLU A 118 15.78 -16.29 14.33
CA GLU A 118 17.14 -16.17 14.82
C GLU A 118 17.16 -15.67 16.26
N ASN A 119 18.30 -15.88 16.93
CA ASN A 119 18.54 -15.28 18.25
C ASN A 119 18.70 -13.76 18.12
N PRO A 120 18.33 -12.98 19.15
CA PRO A 120 18.59 -11.54 19.16
C PRO A 120 20.08 -11.23 19.00
N ILE A 121 20.39 -10.26 18.14
CA ILE A 121 21.76 -9.84 17.84
C ILE A 121 21.97 -8.44 18.40
N ARG A 122 23.07 -8.22 19.12
CA ARG A 122 23.53 -6.90 19.52
C ARG A 122 24.73 -6.54 18.65
N ASP A 123 24.63 -5.44 17.92
CA ASP A 123 25.67 -5.00 16.98
C ASP A 123 25.84 -3.47 17.01
N LYS A 124 26.87 -2.96 16.34
CA LYS A 124 27.14 -1.53 16.21
C LYS A 124 26.31 -0.90 15.10
N LYS A 125 25.94 0.35 15.31
CA LYS A 125 25.23 1.18 14.31
C LYS A 125 26.17 1.50 13.16
N TRP A 126 25.66 1.35 11.95
CA TRP A 126 26.35 1.72 10.73
C TRP A 126 26.13 3.20 10.43
N PHE A 127 27.14 4.04 10.64
CA PHE A 127 27.04 5.48 10.42
C PHE A 127 27.40 5.84 8.98
N PRO A 128 26.46 6.37 8.16
CA PRO A 128 26.72 6.61 6.75
C PRO A 128 27.93 7.54 6.49
N TRP A 129 28.14 8.55 7.33
CA TRP A 129 29.18 9.56 7.14
C TRP A 129 30.63 9.06 7.32
N GLU A 130 30.82 7.87 7.84
CA GLU A 130 32.15 7.27 8.04
C GLU A 130 32.65 6.50 6.81
N HIS A 131 31.81 6.35 5.78
CA HIS A 131 32.10 5.50 4.63
C HIS A 131 32.29 6.28 3.32
N GLU A 132 33.11 5.72 2.45
CA GLU A 132 33.48 6.29 1.15
C GLU A 132 32.26 6.55 0.24
N VAL A 133 31.26 5.67 0.29
CA VAL A 133 30.00 5.80 -0.45
C VAL A 133 29.26 7.10 -0.10
N TYR A 134 29.32 7.54 1.16
CA TYR A 134 28.72 8.80 1.56
C TYR A 134 29.50 10.00 1.04
N LEU A 135 30.83 9.90 0.95
CA LEU A 135 31.66 10.94 0.33
C LEU A 135 31.34 11.07 -1.17
N GLU A 136 31.09 9.96 -1.86
CA GLU A 136 30.61 9.97 -3.25
C GLU A 136 29.22 10.60 -3.36
N ALA A 137 28.26 10.19 -2.54
CA ALA A 137 26.92 10.77 -2.53
C ALA A 137 26.94 12.28 -2.22
N ARG A 138 27.83 12.72 -1.32
CA ARG A 138 28.01 14.13 -0.98
C ARG A 138 28.55 14.95 -2.15
N LYS A 139 29.37 14.37 -3.04
CA LYS A 139 29.83 15.04 -4.28
C LYS A 139 28.68 15.30 -5.25
N CYS A 140 27.65 14.46 -5.25
CA CYS A 140 26.47 14.60 -6.12
C CYS A 140 25.55 15.77 -5.73
N GLY A 141 25.78 16.41 -4.57
CA GLY A 141 25.04 17.59 -4.12
C GLY A 141 23.65 17.28 -3.54
N ALA A 142 22.94 18.33 -3.10
CA ALA A 142 21.59 18.20 -2.55
C ALA A 142 20.58 17.80 -3.64
N PHE A 143 19.64 16.93 -3.30
CA PHE A 143 18.56 16.55 -4.19
C PHE A 143 17.65 17.75 -4.48
N VAL A 144 17.63 18.23 -5.73
CA VAL A 144 16.77 19.34 -6.18
C VAL A 144 15.58 18.75 -6.96
N PRO A 145 14.34 18.78 -6.40
CA PRO A 145 13.18 18.16 -7.03
C PRO A 145 12.83 18.70 -8.43
N ALA A 146 13.16 19.96 -8.72
CA ALA A 146 12.91 20.58 -10.02
C ALA A 146 13.76 19.96 -11.14
N VAL A 147 15.06 19.77 -10.89
CA VAL A 147 16.00 19.13 -11.83
C VAL A 147 15.63 17.67 -12.06
N GLN A 148 15.12 16.98 -11.03
CA GLN A 148 14.68 15.59 -11.16
C GLN A 148 13.40 15.46 -12.02
N LYS A 149 12.44 16.38 -11.88
CA LYS A 149 11.23 16.40 -12.72
C LYS A 149 11.55 16.70 -14.19
N GLU A 150 12.53 17.56 -14.46
CA GLU A 150 13.04 17.80 -15.81
C GLU A 150 13.74 16.56 -16.38
N LYS A 151 14.58 15.88 -15.60
CA LYS A 151 15.20 14.60 -16.00
C LYS A 151 14.20 13.48 -16.23
N GLN A 152 13.16 13.36 -15.41
CA GLN A 152 12.07 12.40 -15.61
C GLN A 152 11.26 12.71 -16.87
N LYS A 153 11.03 13.99 -17.17
CA LYS A 153 10.43 14.41 -18.45
C LYS A 153 11.33 14.06 -19.63
N GLN A 154 12.63 14.33 -19.55
CA GLN A 154 13.59 13.98 -20.61
C GLN A 154 13.66 12.47 -20.86
N GLN A 155 13.65 11.64 -19.80
CA GLN A 155 13.58 10.18 -19.96
C GLN A 155 12.27 9.69 -20.60
N MET A 156 11.16 10.40 -20.43
CA MET A 156 9.91 10.11 -21.14
C MET A 156 9.94 10.58 -22.61
N GLU A 157 10.74 11.60 -22.92
CA GLU A 157 10.95 12.09 -24.29
C GLU A 157 11.91 11.19 -25.10
N GLU A 158 12.86 10.51 -24.43
CA GLU A 158 13.74 9.47 -24.99
C GLU A 158 13.02 8.13 -25.26
N CYS A 159 11.82 8.18 -25.85
CA CYS A 159 11.35 7.06 -26.67
C CYS A 159 12.18 7.05 -27.96
N ASP A 160 13.19 6.17 -28.02
CA ASP A 160 14.05 6.04 -29.19
C ASP A 160 13.26 5.56 -30.42
N PHE A 161 13.07 6.44 -31.39
CA PHE A 161 12.56 6.06 -32.71
C PHE A 161 13.60 5.18 -33.41
N ILE A 162 13.27 3.90 -33.58
CA ILE A 162 14.13 2.91 -34.25
C ILE A 162 14.25 3.29 -35.74
N GLY A 163 15.47 3.61 -36.20
CA GLY A 163 15.76 3.86 -37.62
C GLY A 163 15.65 2.60 -38.50
N GLU A 164 15.60 2.78 -39.82
CA GLU A 164 15.41 1.69 -40.79
C GLU A 164 16.49 0.60 -40.73
N GLU A 165 17.73 0.94 -40.35
CA GLU A 165 18.83 -0.02 -40.19
C GLU A 165 18.65 -0.92 -38.97
N SER A 166 18.21 -0.35 -37.84
CA SER A 166 17.91 -1.08 -36.61
C SER A 166 16.69 -2.00 -36.78
N LEU A 167 15.71 -1.59 -37.59
CA LEU A 167 14.56 -2.43 -37.95
C LEU A 167 14.96 -3.63 -38.81
N LYS A 168 15.91 -3.46 -39.74
CA LYS A 168 16.50 -4.57 -40.51
C LYS A 168 17.30 -5.52 -39.62
N TYR A 169 18.02 -5.00 -38.62
CA TYR A 169 18.73 -5.80 -37.63
C TYR A 169 17.77 -6.65 -36.78
N LEU A 170 16.69 -6.05 -36.28
CA LEU A 170 15.67 -6.75 -35.49
C LEU A 170 14.91 -7.81 -36.31
N LYS A 171 14.58 -7.53 -37.58
CA LYS A 171 14.01 -8.54 -38.50
C LYS A 171 14.97 -9.73 -38.70
N LYS A 172 16.28 -9.49 -38.74
CA LYS A 172 17.30 -10.55 -38.85
C LYS A 172 17.44 -11.36 -37.56
N GLN A 173 17.34 -10.72 -36.39
CA GLN A 173 17.37 -11.39 -35.08
C GLN A 173 16.08 -12.13 -34.71
N GLN A 174 14.93 -11.75 -35.27
CA GLN A 174 13.65 -12.45 -35.08
C GLN A 174 13.73 -13.92 -35.49
N SER A 175 14.51 -14.23 -36.54
CA SER A 175 14.72 -15.63 -36.98
C SER A 175 15.51 -16.49 -35.99
N LYS A 176 16.20 -15.88 -35.01
CA LYS A 176 17.09 -16.56 -34.06
C LYS A 176 16.63 -16.49 -32.60
N ASN A 177 15.70 -15.60 -32.25
CA ASN A 177 15.31 -15.34 -30.86
C ASN A 177 13.78 -15.25 -30.74
N GLU A 178 13.15 -16.18 -30.01
CA GLU A 178 11.68 -16.29 -29.87
C GLU A 178 11.05 -15.10 -29.10
N ASN A 179 11.85 -14.30 -28.41
CA ASN A 179 11.39 -13.18 -27.58
C ASN A 179 11.22 -11.85 -28.33
N ILE A 180 11.58 -11.76 -29.61
CA ILE A 180 11.43 -10.52 -30.40
C ILE A 180 10.20 -10.66 -31.31
N ARG A 181 9.12 -9.93 -30.99
CA ARG A 181 7.88 -9.89 -31.80
C ARG A 181 7.73 -8.52 -32.46
N LEU A 182 7.76 -8.50 -33.78
CA LEU A 182 7.51 -7.30 -34.59
C LEU A 182 6.05 -7.28 -35.04
N TYR A 183 5.35 -6.19 -34.76
CA TYR A 183 3.98 -5.95 -35.20
C TYR A 183 3.97 -4.76 -36.15
N GLU A 184 3.46 -4.95 -37.36
CA GLU A 184 3.17 -3.83 -38.26
C GLU A 184 1.78 -3.30 -37.88
N LEU A 185 1.74 -2.06 -37.39
CA LEU A 185 0.53 -1.37 -36.94
C LEU A 185 0.39 -0.04 -37.67
N ASP A 186 -0.81 0.19 -38.20
CA ASP A 186 -1.20 1.49 -38.73
C ASP A 186 -1.48 2.48 -37.57
N ALA A 187 -1.22 3.77 -37.76
CA ALA A 187 -1.29 4.78 -36.70
C ALA A 187 -2.67 4.86 -36.03
N PHE A 188 -3.73 4.62 -36.80
CA PHE A 188 -5.10 4.59 -36.28
C PHE A 188 -5.38 3.33 -35.46
N SER A 189 -4.79 2.20 -35.86
CA SER A 189 -4.90 0.92 -35.16
C SER A 189 -4.12 0.92 -33.84
N PHE A 190 -3.00 1.64 -33.76
CA PHE A 190 -2.24 1.82 -32.52
C PHE A 190 -3.05 2.60 -31.46
N MET A 191 -3.73 3.68 -31.85
CA MET A 191 -4.53 4.49 -30.93
C MET A 191 -5.79 3.78 -30.43
N MET A 192 -6.31 2.83 -31.20
CA MET A 192 -7.46 2.00 -30.81
C MET A 192 -7.05 0.65 -30.20
N MET A 193 -5.75 0.43 -30.00
CA MET A 193 -5.23 -0.81 -29.44
C MET A 193 -5.40 -0.82 -27.93
N ASP A 194 -6.00 -1.89 -27.41
CA ASP A 194 -6.10 -2.14 -25.97
C ASP A 194 -4.74 -2.66 -25.46
N LEU A 195 -3.96 -1.77 -24.85
CA LEU A 195 -2.61 -2.04 -24.32
C LEU A 195 -2.62 -3.15 -23.26
N ASP A 196 -3.69 -3.25 -22.45
CA ASP A 196 -3.84 -4.26 -21.40
C ASP A 196 -4.07 -5.67 -21.97
N ALA A 197 -4.72 -5.75 -23.13
CA ALA A 197 -4.90 -7.01 -23.86
C ALA A 197 -3.60 -7.49 -24.54
N MET A 198 -2.71 -6.56 -24.88
CA MET A 198 -1.43 -6.84 -25.51
C MET A 198 -0.40 -7.35 -24.49
N GLU A 199 -0.32 -6.73 -23.31
CA GLU A 199 0.56 -7.16 -22.20
C GLU A 199 0.31 -8.63 -21.80
N LYS A 200 -0.96 -9.04 -21.76
CA LYS A 200 -1.37 -10.44 -21.50
C LYS A 200 -0.85 -11.43 -22.55
N LYS A 201 -0.64 -11.01 -23.80
CA LYS A 201 -0.09 -11.86 -24.88
C LYS A 201 1.44 -11.90 -24.89
N ILE A 202 2.09 -10.93 -24.25
CA ILE A 202 3.56 -10.83 -24.18
C ILE A 202 4.10 -11.71 -23.03
N HIS A 203 3.35 -11.84 -21.93
CA HIS A 203 3.76 -12.60 -20.74
C HIS A 203 3.29 -14.07 -20.69
N SER A 204 2.73 -14.64 -21.77
CA SER A 204 2.48 -16.08 -21.83
C SER A 204 3.78 -16.85 -22.12
N THR A 205 4.45 -17.31 -21.06
CA THR A 205 5.60 -18.21 -21.16
C THR A 205 5.19 -19.60 -21.67
N PRO A 206 5.95 -20.23 -22.59
CA PRO A 206 5.70 -21.60 -23.02
C PRO A 206 6.33 -22.59 -22.03
N LYS A 207 5.50 -23.25 -21.20
CA LYS A 207 5.66 -24.63 -20.68
C LYS A 207 4.61 -24.95 -19.62
N ASP A 208 3.42 -25.32 -20.05
CA ASP A 208 2.51 -26.15 -19.26
C ASP A 208 2.71 -27.62 -19.68
N VAL A 209 3.55 -28.35 -18.96
CA VAL A 209 3.51 -29.82 -18.96
C VAL A 209 3.54 -30.34 -17.53
N LYS A 210 2.34 -30.72 -17.09
CA LYS A 210 1.97 -31.80 -16.17
C LYS A 210 2.72 -31.93 -14.82
N GLY A 211 1.97 -31.58 -13.77
CA GLY A 211 1.78 -32.43 -12.59
C GLY A 211 2.69 -32.15 -11.39
N ALA A 212 2.22 -31.30 -10.48
CA ALA A 212 2.45 -31.41 -9.03
C ALA A 212 1.42 -30.54 -8.29
N GLU A 213 1.17 -30.90 -7.03
CA GLU A 213 -0.01 -30.63 -6.23
C GLU A 213 -0.35 -29.16 -5.92
N VAL A 214 -1.63 -28.99 -5.59
CA VAL A 214 -2.34 -27.74 -5.26
C VAL A 214 -1.77 -27.12 -3.98
N GLU A 215 -0.91 -26.11 -4.13
CA GLU A 215 -0.87 -24.99 -3.18
C GLU A 215 -1.67 -23.83 -3.77
N LYS A 216 -2.60 -23.30 -2.98
CA LYS A 216 -3.54 -22.22 -3.35
C LYS A 216 -2.77 -20.94 -3.67
N THR A 217 -2.21 -20.90 -4.87
CA THR A 217 -1.53 -19.74 -5.44
C THR A 217 -2.63 -18.82 -5.95
N ILE A 218 -2.81 -17.66 -5.31
CA ILE A 218 -3.74 -16.64 -5.77
C ILE A 218 -3.30 -16.23 -7.18
N THR A 219 -4.02 -16.69 -8.20
CA THR A 219 -3.72 -16.38 -9.59
C THR A 219 -4.10 -14.93 -9.89
N ALA A 220 -3.40 -14.26 -10.81
CA ALA A 220 -3.69 -12.89 -11.22
C ALA A 220 -5.15 -12.68 -11.66
N GLY A 221 -5.80 -13.73 -12.19
CA GLY A 221 -7.23 -13.74 -12.50
C GLY A 221 -8.14 -13.66 -11.26
N MET A 222 -7.74 -14.24 -10.13
CA MET A 222 -8.46 -14.12 -8.85
C MET A 222 -8.32 -12.71 -8.27
N ILE A 223 -7.15 -12.08 -8.43
CA ILE A 223 -6.92 -10.68 -8.02
C ILE A 223 -7.73 -9.74 -8.89
N GLN A 224 -7.75 -9.93 -10.22
CA GLN A 224 -8.56 -9.11 -11.13
C GLN A 224 -10.06 -9.27 -10.86
N SER A 225 -10.52 -10.50 -10.59
CA SER A 225 -11.91 -10.74 -10.23
C SER A 225 -12.27 -10.10 -8.89
N ALA A 226 -11.38 -10.13 -7.90
CA ALA A 226 -11.59 -9.48 -6.61
C ALA A 226 -11.60 -7.96 -6.73
N VAL A 227 -10.66 -7.37 -7.48
CA VAL A 227 -10.60 -5.93 -7.75
C VAL A 227 -11.83 -5.47 -8.55
N ASN A 228 -12.22 -6.20 -9.60
CA ASN A 228 -13.43 -5.86 -10.37
C ASN A 228 -14.70 -6.02 -9.52
N HIS A 229 -14.75 -6.99 -8.61
CA HIS A 229 -15.87 -7.18 -7.70
C HIS A 229 -15.91 -6.09 -6.62
N GLU A 230 -14.75 -5.65 -6.08
CA GLU A 230 -14.66 -4.52 -5.16
C GLU A 230 -15.01 -3.20 -5.84
N MET A 231 -14.51 -2.94 -7.05
CA MET A 231 -14.89 -1.77 -7.84
C MET A 231 -16.39 -1.76 -8.17
N LYS A 232 -16.99 -2.91 -8.47
CA LYS A 232 -18.45 -3.03 -8.65
C LYS A 232 -19.20 -2.76 -7.35
N ARG A 233 -18.74 -3.31 -6.22
CA ARG A 233 -19.36 -3.08 -4.91
C ARG A 233 -19.24 -1.61 -4.49
N GLU A 234 -18.08 -0.99 -4.65
CA GLU A 234 -17.87 0.45 -4.40
C GLU A 234 -18.73 1.31 -5.33
N ALA A 235 -18.88 0.93 -6.60
CA ALA A 235 -19.75 1.62 -7.53
C ALA A 235 -21.23 1.48 -7.15
N GLU A 236 -21.66 0.30 -6.69
CA GLU A 236 -23.01 0.04 -6.17
C GLU A 236 -23.28 0.82 -4.88
N GLU A 237 -22.32 0.87 -3.96
CA GLU A 237 -22.38 1.66 -2.71
C GLU A 237 -22.43 3.16 -2.99
N ARG A 238 -21.60 3.68 -3.91
CA ARG A 238 -21.65 5.10 -4.33
C ARG A 238 -22.94 5.43 -5.05
N LYS A 239 -23.48 4.50 -5.85
CA LYS A 239 -24.77 4.64 -6.51
C LYS A 239 -25.92 4.63 -5.49
N ALA A 240 -25.91 3.73 -4.51
CA ALA A 240 -26.89 3.70 -3.43
C ALA A 240 -26.85 4.98 -2.60
N TRP A 241 -25.65 5.44 -2.22
CA TRP A 241 -25.45 6.69 -1.51
C TRP A 241 -25.95 7.91 -2.30
N PHE A 242 -25.72 7.93 -3.62
CA PHE A 242 -26.22 8.98 -4.52
C PHE A 242 -27.76 9.02 -4.58
N VAL A 243 -28.42 7.84 -4.59
CA VAL A 243 -29.88 7.75 -4.56
C VAL A 243 -30.44 8.21 -3.20
N GLU A 244 -29.84 7.78 -2.09
CA GLU A 244 -30.30 8.15 -0.75
C GLU A 244 -30.09 9.63 -0.41
N ASN A 245 -29.01 10.24 -0.91
CA ASN A 245 -28.68 11.64 -0.65
C ASN A 245 -29.06 12.59 -1.79
N PHE A 246 -29.84 12.12 -2.76
CA PHE A 246 -30.22 12.89 -3.95
C PHE A 246 -30.86 14.24 -3.63
N ASP A 247 -31.73 14.28 -2.62
CA ASP A 247 -32.45 15.50 -2.22
C ASP A 247 -31.52 16.55 -1.55
N LYS A 248 -30.35 16.14 -1.06
CA LYS A 248 -29.38 17.00 -0.38
C LYS A 248 -28.27 17.53 -1.29
N LEU A 249 -28.07 16.91 -2.45
CA LEU A 249 -27.03 17.30 -3.41
C LEU A 249 -27.44 18.56 -4.18
N THR A 250 -26.45 19.39 -4.55
CA THR A 250 -26.71 20.55 -5.40
C THR A 250 -26.99 20.12 -6.84
N LEU A 251 -27.72 20.92 -7.62
CA LEU A 251 -27.92 20.64 -9.05
C LEU A 251 -26.61 20.46 -9.84
N LEU A 252 -25.55 21.15 -9.43
CA LEU A 252 -24.24 21.05 -10.07
C LEU A 252 -23.58 19.69 -9.78
N ASP A 253 -23.66 19.22 -8.53
CA ASP A 253 -23.16 17.89 -8.12
C ASP A 253 -23.94 16.77 -8.82
N ILE A 254 -25.25 16.94 -8.96
CA ILE A 254 -26.12 16.01 -9.69
C ILE A 254 -25.75 15.98 -11.18
N TYR A 255 -25.53 17.14 -11.81
CA TYR A 255 -25.15 17.23 -13.22
C TYR A 255 -23.80 16.57 -13.52
N ALA A 256 -22.80 16.78 -12.64
CA ALA A 256 -21.45 16.27 -12.78
C ALA A 256 -21.34 14.76 -12.50
N SER A 257 -22.36 14.13 -11.90
CA SER A 257 -22.32 12.70 -11.57
C SER A 257 -22.25 11.79 -12.81
N GLU A 258 -21.50 10.70 -12.71
CA GLU A 258 -21.31 9.69 -13.75
C GLU A 258 -22.59 8.86 -14.03
N TRP A 259 -23.59 8.98 -13.15
CA TRP A 259 -24.82 8.18 -13.16
C TRP A 259 -26.02 8.88 -13.82
N MET A 260 -25.81 10.09 -14.35
CA MET A 260 -26.82 10.84 -15.08
C MET A 260 -26.65 10.65 -16.58
N SER A 261 -27.72 10.18 -17.23
CA SER A 261 -27.76 10.05 -18.67
C SER A 261 -27.76 11.40 -19.38
N GLU A 262 -27.27 11.43 -20.62
CA GLU A 262 -27.24 12.63 -21.46
C GLU A 262 -28.63 13.26 -21.64
N THR A 263 -29.69 12.43 -21.65
CA THR A 263 -31.08 12.85 -21.74
C THR A 263 -31.50 13.66 -20.51
N ARG A 264 -31.18 13.19 -19.29
CA ARG A 264 -31.47 13.91 -18.04
C ARG A 264 -30.65 15.19 -17.91
N ARG A 265 -29.39 15.21 -18.35
CA ARG A 265 -28.55 16.42 -18.37
C ARG A 265 -29.15 17.51 -19.28
N LYS A 266 -29.66 17.15 -20.46
CA LYS A 266 -30.37 18.09 -21.34
C LYS A 266 -31.65 18.65 -20.71
N VAL A 267 -32.42 17.81 -20.02
CA VAL A 267 -33.63 18.23 -19.29
C VAL A 267 -33.29 19.26 -18.19
N ILE A 268 -32.19 19.07 -17.45
CA ILE A 268 -31.74 20.03 -16.44
C ILE A 268 -31.42 21.39 -17.07
N CYS A 269 -30.64 21.40 -18.16
CA CYS A 269 -30.27 22.64 -18.85
C CYS A 269 -31.50 23.40 -19.38
N GLU A 270 -32.46 22.69 -19.98
CA GLU A 270 -33.67 23.31 -20.53
C GLU A 270 -34.62 23.84 -19.45
N LEU A 271 -34.76 23.14 -18.31
CA LEU A 271 -35.59 23.60 -17.20
C LEU A 271 -34.96 24.79 -16.46
N LEU A 272 -33.63 24.85 -16.38
CA LEU A 272 -32.90 26.02 -15.87
C LEU A 272 -33.08 27.24 -16.77
N GLN A 273 -33.00 27.07 -18.09
CA GLN A 273 -33.24 28.14 -19.07
C GLN A 273 -34.69 28.64 -19.03
N ALA A 274 -35.64 27.74 -18.76
CA ALA A 274 -37.04 28.08 -18.57
C ALA A 274 -37.35 28.67 -17.18
N GLY A 275 -36.37 28.87 -16.29
CA GLY A 275 -36.54 29.50 -14.99
C GLY A 275 -37.29 28.65 -13.96
N ALA A 276 -37.08 27.33 -13.95
CA ALA A 276 -37.60 26.44 -12.91
C ALA A 276 -36.77 26.54 -11.62
N GLU A 277 -37.45 26.48 -10.46
CA GLU A 277 -36.75 26.37 -9.17
C GLU A 277 -36.05 25.02 -9.02
N GLU A 278 -34.92 25.03 -8.30
CA GLU A 278 -34.06 23.86 -8.11
C GLU A 278 -34.80 22.64 -7.52
N GLY A 279 -35.75 22.87 -6.60
CA GLY A 279 -36.59 21.80 -6.03
C GLY A 279 -37.50 21.13 -7.05
N VAL A 280 -38.03 21.88 -8.02
CA VAL A 280 -38.88 21.36 -9.08
C VAL A 280 -38.07 20.52 -10.06
N ILE A 281 -36.87 20.98 -10.42
CA ILE A 281 -35.96 20.23 -11.29
C ILE A 281 -35.62 18.89 -10.63
N LYS A 282 -35.20 18.89 -9.36
CA LYS A 282 -34.88 17.67 -8.59
C LYS A 282 -36.05 16.67 -8.54
N SER A 283 -37.29 17.14 -8.48
CA SER A 283 -38.49 16.27 -8.49
C SER A 283 -38.72 15.55 -9.84
N ILE A 284 -38.25 16.13 -10.95
CA ILE A 284 -38.44 15.62 -12.31
C ILE A 284 -37.32 14.64 -12.68
N ILE A 285 -36.09 14.88 -12.20
CA ILE A 285 -34.89 14.14 -12.58
C ILE A 285 -34.51 13.01 -11.61
N ARG A 286 -35.44 12.58 -10.73
CA ARG A 286 -35.15 11.53 -9.74
C ARG A 286 -34.59 10.27 -10.41
N PRO A 287 -33.54 9.64 -9.85
CA PRO A 287 -32.89 8.47 -10.47
C PRO A 287 -33.85 7.30 -10.71
N GLU A 288 -34.88 7.19 -9.87
CA GLU A 288 -35.92 6.16 -9.84
C GLU A 288 -36.94 6.27 -10.99
N ILE A 289 -37.01 7.42 -11.67
CA ILE A 289 -37.98 7.69 -12.74
C ILE A 289 -37.40 7.29 -14.10
N GLU A 290 -38.12 6.49 -14.88
CA GLU A 290 -37.69 6.13 -16.24
C GLU A 290 -37.55 7.36 -17.15
N GLU A 291 -36.60 7.33 -18.09
CA GLU A 291 -36.30 8.47 -18.96
C GLU A 291 -37.51 8.97 -19.77
N GLY A 292 -38.42 8.06 -20.15
CA GLY A 292 -39.68 8.42 -20.82
C GLY A 292 -40.61 9.25 -19.94
N GLN A 293 -40.66 8.97 -18.64
CA GLN A 293 -41.48 9.71 -17.68
C GLN A 293 -40.86 11.07 -17.32
N VAL A 294 -39.52 11.18 -17.33
CA VAL A 294 -38.80 12.46 -17.17
C VAL A 294 -39.18 13.42 -18.30
N MET A 295 -39.21 12.93 -19.55
CA MET A 295 -39.59 13.74 -20.71
C MET A 295 -41.08 14.13 -20.70
N GLN A 296 -41.98 13.26 -20.24
CA GLN A 296 -43.39 13.58 -20.07
C GLN A 296 -43.62 14.63 -18.97
N LYS A 297 -42.96 14.49 -17.81
CA LYS A 297 -43.05 15.47 -16.72
C LYS A 297 -42.47 16.82 -17.11
N LYS A 298 -41.36 16.85 -17.87
CA LYS A 298 -40.83 18.07 -18.49
C LYS A 298 -41.87 18.72 -19.41
N LYS A 299 -42.49 17.95 -20.29
CA LYS A 299 -43.50 18.46 -21.25
C LYS A 299 -44.70 19.04 -20.51
N MET A 300 -45.22 18.35 -19.50
CA MET A 300 -46.33 18.84 -18.66
C MET A 300 -45.96 20.13 -17.91
N TRP A 301 -44.74 20.25 -17.40
CA TRP A 301 -44.29 21.47 -16.71
C TRP A 301 -44.19 22.67 -17.66
N LEU A 302 -43.64 22.47 -18.87
CA LEU A 302 -43.58 23.51 -19.90
C LEU A 302 -44.98 23.92 -20.39
N GLU A 303 -45.92 22.98 -20.53
CA GLU A 303 -47.32 23.26 -20.90
C GLU A 303 -48.09 24.01 -19.80
N MET A 304 -47.80 23.75 -18.52
CA MET A 304 -48.38 24.51 -17.40
C MET A 304 -47.84 25.94 -17.33
N LYS A 305 -46.57 26.16 -17.65
CA LYS A 305 -45.98 27.51 -17.69
C LYS A 305 -46.48 28.32 -18.90
N GLY A 306 -46.71 27.67 -20.03
CA GLY A 306 -47.26 28.30 -21.25
C GLY A 306 -48.77 28.58 -21.24
N LYS A 307 -49.52 28.13 -20.23
CA LYS A 307 -50.94 28.45 -20.04
C LYS A 307 -51.19 29.61 -19.05
N GLY A 308 -50.12 30.20 -18.54
CA GLY A 308 -50.13 31.26 -17.53
C GLY A 308 -49.84 32.67 -18.05
N ASP A 309 -49.91 32.89 -19.37
CA ASP A 309 -49.91 34.22 -20.01
C ASP A 309 -51.27 34.50 -20.65
#